data_AF-A0A7S1JHQ7-F1
#
_entry.id   AF-A0A7S1JHQ7-F1
#
_cell.length_a   1.000
_cell.length_b   1.000
_cell.length_c   1.000
_cell.angle_alpha   90.00
_cell.angle_beta   90.00
_cell.angle_gamma   90.00
#
_symmetry.space_group_name_H-M   'P 1'
#
loop_
_entity.id
_entity.type
_entity.pdbx_description
1 polymer ?
#
loop_
_entity_poly.entity_id
_entity_poly.type
_entity_poly.pdbx_seq_one_letter_code
_entity_poly.pdbx_strand_id
1 'polypeptide(L)'
;LEAPSGPMPTTWTSKSRIHALCLLILGLLWVYHIHARSPHMEHIHYYNVSDFNTPLGIQSIDVVHRQGLAHKGVWVHVLNNKFQVLLVRRSPKLRTCPNRLALIGEHVEPSDKDFEHTVRRGLMEEILSPSELADVGDVQHLYTKLLTLQYPGNVRTDVQLTWFGYLLYNKSITEVELNASEAAPHARFYDLGEALSMARARPSDFCLGEYLDILYTDAWEMLCKRFRPPSCPAA
;
A
#
# COMPACT_ATOMS: atom_id res chain seq x y z
N LEU A 1 -15.16 53.85 0.52
CA LEU A 1 -14.77 52.50 0.98
C LEU A 1 -13.46 52.67 1.73
N GLU A 2 -13.57 52.96 3.03
CA GLU A 2 -12.41 53.21 3.89
C GLU A 2 -11.75 51.88 4.27
N ALA A 3 -10.43 51.81 4.12
CA ALA A 3 -9.64 50.67 4.55
C ALA A 3 -9.46 50.71 6.08
N PRO A 4 -9.52 49.58 6.79
CA PRO A 4 -9.35 49.57 8.23
C PRO A 4 -7.86 49.75 8.58
N SER A 5 -7.54 50.90 9.16
CA SER A 5 -6.24 51.21 9.78
C SER A 5 -6.19 50.65 11.20
N GLY A 6 -5.88 49.34 11.32
CA GLY A 6 -5.56 48.71 12.59
C GLY A 6 -4.03 48.67 12.82
N PRO A 7 -3.53 48.91 14.05
CA PRO A 7 -2.10 48.77 14.35
C PRO A 7 -1.66 47.31 14.26
N MET A 8 -0.58 47.04 13.55
CA MET A 8 0.03 45.71 13.54
C MET A 8 0.63 45.38 14.92
N PRO A 9 0.39 44.17 15.46
CA PRO A 9 0.98 43.76 16.73
C PRO A 9 2.49 43.51 16.54
N THR A 10 3.31 44.36 17.14
CA THR A 10 4.78 44.40 16.95
C THR A 10 5.60 43.61 17.98
N THR A 11 5.00 42.79 18.85
CA THR A 11 5.76 42.10 19.91
C THR A 11 5.45 40.61 20.04
N TRP A 12 6.13 39.81 19.22
CA TRP A 12 6.26 38.37 19.46
C TRP A 12 7.10 38.15 20.72
N THR A 13 6.49 37.62 21.78
CA THR A 13 7.18 37.25 23.03
C THR A 13 8.24 36.16 22.77
N SER A 14 9.31 36.12 23.55
CA SER A 14 10.36 35.09 23.41
C SER A 14 9.81 33.65 23.41
N LYS A 15 8.74 33.38 24.18
CA LYS A 15 8.05 32.09 24.22
C LYS A 15 7.36 31.72 22.89
N SER A 16 6.78 32.71 22.20
CA SER A 16 6.13 32.49 20.90
C SER A 16 7.13 32.21 19.78
N ARG A 17 8.35 32.78 19.87
CA ARG A 17 9.45 32.48 18.94
C ARG A 17 10.02 31.07 19.13
N ILE A 18 10.13 30.60 20.37
CA ILE A 18 10.59 29.23 20.68
C ILE A 18 9.57 28.19 20.20
N HIS A 19 8.27 28.42 20.40
CA HIS A 19 7.24 27.52 19.89
C HIS A 19 7.24 27.42 18.35
N ALA A 20 7.34 28.57 17.66
CA ALA A 20 7.43 28.57 16.20
C ALA A 20 8.68 27.85 15.69
N LEU A 21 9.83 28.04 16.36
CA LEU A 21 11.08 27.35 16.01
C LEU A 21 10.99 25.84 16.26
N CYS A 22 10.38 25.40 17.37
CA CYS A 22 10.16 23.98 17.64
C CYS A 22 9.24 23.34 16.60
N LEU A 23 8.16 24.01 16.20
CA LEU A 23 7.27 23.51 15.14
C LEU A 23 7.97 23.45 13.78
N LEU A 24 8.84 24.43 13.48
CA LEU A 24 9.62 24.43 12.25
C LEU A 24 10.70 23.33 12.24
N ILE A 25 11.37 23.10 13.36
CA ILE A 25 12.35 22.00 13.52
C ILE A 25 11.65 20.64 13.44
N LEU A 26 10.49 20.46 14.10
CA LEU A 26 9.71 19.23 13.98
C LEU A 26 9.20 19.03 12.57
N GLY A 27 8.74 20.09 11.89
CA GLY A 27 8.36 20.05 10.48
C GLY A 27 9.53 19.69 9.55
N LEU A 28 10.72 20.26 9.77
CA LEU A 28 11.92 19.96 8.99
C LEU A 28 12.47 18.56 9.28
N LEU A 29 12.45 18.11 10.54
CA LEU A 29 12.81 16.73 10.91
C LEU A 29 11.81 15.73 10.33
N TRP A 30 10.53 16.09 10.23
CA TRP A 30 9.50 15.26 9.60
C TRP A 30 9.63 15.22 8.07
N VAL A 31 9.85 16.36 7.41
CA VAL A 31 10.18 16.43 5.98
C VAL A 31 11.44 15.63 5.70
N TYR A 32 12.47 15.74 6.55
CA TYR A 32 13.66 14.92 6.47
C TYR A 32 13.35 13.44 6.75
N HIS A 33 12.48 13.06 7.68
CA HIS A 33 12.14 11.65 7.88
C HIS A 33 11.36 11.03 6.71
N ILE A 34 10.50 11.84 6.06
CA ILE A 34 9.75 11.45 4.86
C ILE A 34 10.66 11.39 3.61
N HIS A 35 11.57 12.36 3.45
CA HIS A 35 12.42 12.47 2.26
C HIS A 35 13.81 11.81 2.39
N ALA A 36 14.28 11.54 3.60
CA ALA A 36 15.59 10.92 3.85
C ALA A 36 15.55 9.39 3.89
N ARG A 37 14.41 8.77 3.52
CA ARG A 37 14.54 7.48 2.84
C ARG A 37 14.93 7.77 1.38
N SER A 38 16.24 7.94 1.20
CA SER A 38 16.94 7.55 -0.03
C SER A 38 16.41 6.17 -0.47
N PRO A 39 16.54 5.72 -1.73
CA PRO A 39 16.27 4.33 -2.11
C PRO A 39 17.26 3.40 -1.40
N HIS A 40 17.11 3.27 -0.09
CA HIS A 40 17.74 2.27 0.73
C HIS A 40 17.23 0.97 0.12
N MET A 41 18.18 0.14 -0.29
CA MET A 41 17.89 -1.23 -0.65
C MET A 41 17.14 -1.82 0.55
N GLU A 42 15.83 -1.94 0.44
CA GLU A 42 15.02 -2.63 1.43
C GLU A 42 15.52 -4.07 1.49
N HIS A 43 15.71 -4.57 2.71
CA HIS A 43 16.24 -5.90 2.96
C HIS A 43 15.14 -6.74 3.58
N ILE A 44 14.98 -7.97 3.09
CA ILE A 44 13.93 -8.90 3.48
C ILE A 44 14.53 -10.26 3.79
N HIS A 45 13.80 -11.04 4.60
CA HIS A 45 14.18 -12.42 4.86
C HIS A 45 13.91 -13.26 3.62
N TYR A 46 14.83 -14.18 3.31
CA TYR A 46 14.59 -15.25 2.35
C TYR A 46 14.57 -16.61 3.04
N TYR A 47 13.89 -17.57 2.42
CA TYR A 47 13.50 -18.84 3.01
C TYR A 47 13.76 -20.00 2.06
N ASN A 48 13.66 -21.21 2.59
CA ASN A 48 13.45 -22.38 1.76
C ASN A 48 11.98 -22.38 1.30
N VAL A 49 11.72 -22.64 0.02
CA VAL A 49 10.35 -22.70 -0.51
C VAL A 49 9.49 -23.77 0.17
N SER A 50 10.10 -24.79 0.77
CA SER A 50 9.40 -25.82 1.55
C SER A 50 9.25 -25.48 3.04
N ASP A 51 9.92 -24.44 3.56
CA ASP A 51 9.84 -24.01 4.96
C ASP A 51 10.00 -22.50 5.12
N PHE A 52 8.89 -21.82 5.41
CA PHE A 52 8.83 -20.39 5.68
C PHE A 52 8.89 -20.05 7.18
N ASN A 53 9.11 -21.02 8.06
CA ASN A 53 9.20 -20.75 9.51
C ASN A 53 10.58 -20.22 9.91
N THR A 54 11.63 -20.73 9.27
CA THR A 54 13.01 -20.37 9.58
C THR A 54 13.66 -19.60 8.42
N PRO A 55 14.06 -18.34 8.60
CA PRO A 55 14.76 -17.61 7.55
C PRO A 55 16.16 -18.18 7.31
N LEU A 56 16.58 -18.24 6.05
CA LEU A 56 17.94 -18.62 5.65
C LEU A 56 18.91 -17.45 5.72
N GLY A 57 18.40 -16.22 5.65
CA GLY A 57 19.17 -15.00 5.79
C GLY A 57 18.39 -13.77 5.35
N ILE A 58 19.09 -12.65 5.23
CA ILE A 58 18.54 -11.36 4.83
C ILE A 58 19.24 -10.89 3.55
N GLN A 59 18.47 -10.42 2.57
CA GLN A 59 19.00 -9.90 1.30
C GLN A 59 18.19 -8.71 0.82
N SER A 60 18.77 -7.90 -0.06
CA SER A 60 18.02 -6.82 -0.72
C SER A 60 16.88 -7.38 -1.58
N ILE A 61 15.78 -6.65 -1.68
CA ILE A 61 14.63 -7.02 -2.54
C ILE A 61 15.08 -7.26 -3.99
N ASP A 62 16.02 -6.46 -4.51
CA ASP A 62 16.53 -6.67 -5.88
C ASP A 62 17.20 -8.02 -6.05
N VAL A 63 18.06 -8.42 -5.11
CA VAL A 63 18.72 -9.73 -5.12
C VAL A 63 17.70 -10.86 -5.00
N VAL A 64 16.76 -10.76 -4.05
CA VAL A 64 15.72 -11.78 -3.82
C VAL A 64 14.94 -12.06 -5.10
N HIS A 65 14.44 -11.01 -5.76
CA HIS A 65 13.65 -11.18 -6.98
C HIS A 65 14.48 -11.61 -8.18
N ARG A 66 15.73 -11.14 -8.34
CA ARG A 66 16.60 -11.57 -9.46
C ARG A 66 17.03 -13.04 -9.35
N GLN A 67 17.17 -13.53 -8.14
CA GLN A 67 17.57 -14.92 -7.87
C GLN A 67 16.37 -15.85 -7.63
N GLY A 68 15.15 -15.32 -7.62
CA GLY A 68 13.94 -16.10 -7.34
C GLY A 68 13.94 -16.71 -5.94
N LEU A 69 14.52 -16.01 -4.96
CA LEU A 69 14.57 -16.49 -3.58
C LEU A 69 13.18 -16.39 -2.94
N ALA A 70 12.80 -17.42 -2.20
CA ALA A 70 11.50 -17.47 -1.55
C ALA A 70 11.43 -16.45 -0.41
N HIS A 71 10.36 -15.65 -0.32
CA HIS A 71 10.20 -14.61 0.69
C HIS A 71 8.74 -14.45 1.12
N LYS A 72 8.48 -13.57 2.09
CA LYS A 72 7.12 -13.29 2.61
C LYS A 72 6.68 -11.89 2.22
N GLY A 73 5.39 -11.74 1.96
CA GLY A 73 4.77 -10.44 1.74
C GLY A 73 3.27 -10.46 2.01
N VAL A 74 2.65 -9.30 1.88
CA VAL A 74 1.23 -9.06 2.08
C VAL A 74 0.63 -8.45 0.82
N TRP A 75 -0.63 -8.78 0.55
CA TRP A 75 -1.48 -8.05 -0.40
C TRP A 75 -2.80 -7.75 0.31
N VAL A 76 -3.18 -6.47 0.39
CA VAL A 76 -4.31 -6.03 1.21
C VAL A 76 -5.39 -5.33 0.39
N HIS A 77 -6.63 -5.72 0.67
CA HIS A 77 -7.84 -5.10 0.15
C HIS A 77 -8.31 -4.01 1.11
N VAL A 78 -8.06 -2.76 0.77
CA VAL A 78 -8.61 -1.62 1.52
C VAL A 78 -10.02 -1.36 1.01
N LEU A 79 -11.02 -1.55 1.86
CA LEU A 79 -12.43 -1.34 1.52
C LEU A 79 -12.99 -0.12 2.24
N ASN A 80 -13.81 0.68 1.58
CA ASN A 80 -14.57 1.74 2.27
C ASN A 80 -15.94 1.26 2.78
N ASN A 81 -16.68 2.15 3.45
CA ASN A 81 -18.04 1.88 3.95
C ASN A 81 -19.09 1.63 2.85
N LYS A 82 -18.77 1.88 1.58
CA LYS A 82 -19.59 1.54 0.40
C LYS A 82 -19.14 0.23 -0.25
N PHE A 83 -18.23 -0.52 0.40
CA PHE A 83 -17.64 -1.75 -0.11
C PHE A 83 -16.93 -1.58 -1.45
N GLN A 84 -16.36 -0.40 -1.68
CA GLN A 84 -15.48 -0.15 -2.81
C GLN A 84 -14.04 -0.52 -2.43
N VAL A 85 -13.29 -1.12 -3.34
CA VAL A 85 -11.88 -1.49 -3.16
C VAL A 85 -10.94 -0.41 -3.67
N LEU A 86 -9.94 -0.07 -2.88
CA LEU A 86 -8.91 0.88 -3.28
C LEU A 86 -7.94 0.18 -4.25
N LEU A 87 -7.76 0.77 -5.42
CA LEU A 87 -6.71 0.39 -6.36
C LEU A 87 -5.77 1.56 -6.56
N VAL A 88 -4.47 1.25 -6.60
CA VAL A 88 -3.41 2.21 -6.94
C VAL A 88 -2.94 1.99 -8.36
N ARG A 89 -2.69 3.07 -9.09
CA ARG A 89 -1.93 3.00 -10.34
C ARG A 89 -0.46 3.12 -10.00
N ARG A 90 0.27 2.04 -10.24
CA ARG A 90 1.71 1.95 -10.01
C ARG A 90 2.47 2.94 -10.90
N SER A 91 3.46 3.59 -10.33
CA SER A 91 4.29 4.59 -10.99
C SER A 91 5.04 4.01 -12.19
N PRO A 92 5.23 4.79 -13.27
CA PRO A 92 6.05 4.39 -14.41
C PRO A 92 7.52 4.13 -14.04
N LYS A 93 7.99 4.64 -12.89
CA LYS A 93 9.37 4.45 -12.42
C LYS A 93 9.61 3.08 -11.78
N LEU A 94 8.56 2.34 -11.43
CA LEU A 94 8.71 1.06 -10.73
C LEU A 94 9.23 -0.03 -11.68
N ARG A 95 10.07 -0.90 -11.13
CA ARG A 95 10.66 -2.05 -11.86
C ARG A 95 9.64 -3.11 -12.23
N THR A 96 8.58 -3.19 -11.44
CA THR A 96 7.55 -4.23 -11.52
C THR A 96 6.19 -3.60 -11.75
N CYS A 97 5.49 -4.09 -12.78
CA CYS A 97 4.15 -3.64 -13.18
C CYS A 97 4.00 -2.10 -13.32
N PRO A 98 4.87 -1.39 -14.04
CA PRO A 98 4.72 0.05 -14.21
C PRO A 98 3.40 0.39 -14.92
N ASN A 99 2.73 1.47 -14.50
CA ASN A 99 1.45 1.97 -15.02
C ASN A 99 0.24 1.04 -14.86
N ARG A 100 0.35 -0.07 -14.13
CA ARG A 100 -0.76 -1.01 -13.89
C ARG A 100 -1.52 -0.68 -12.61
N LEU A 101 -2.79 -1.09 -12.55
CA LEU A 101 -3.59 -1.07 -11.31
C LEU A 101 -3.12 -2.18 -10.36
N ALA A 102 -3.07 -1.92 -9.07
CA ALA A 102 -2.71 -2.93 -8.07
C ALA A 102 -3.45 -2.71 -6.75
N LEU A 103 -3.50 -3.75 -5.93
CA LEU A 103 -3.72 -3.61 -4.49
C LEU A 103 -2.45 -3.02 -3.85
N ILE A 104 -2.57 -2.63 -2.58
CA ILE A 104 -1.41 -2.32 -1.75
C ILE A 104 -0.71 -3.64 -1.42
N GLY A 105 0.56 -3.75 -1.78
CA GLY A 105 1.37 -4.94 -1.54
C GLY A 105 2.72 -4.56 -0.96
N GLU A 106 3.16 -5.31 0.04
CA GLU A 106 4.40 -5.00 0.76
C GLU A 106 5.13 -6.28 1.18
N HIS A 107 6.45 -6.23 1.29
CA HIS A 107 7.26 -7.34 1.76
C HIS A 107 7.38 -7.30 3.28
N VAL A 108 7.45 -8.47 3.92
CA VAL A 108 7.71 -8.54 5.37
C VAL A 108 9.17 -8.21 5.64
N GLU A 109 9.40 -7.14 6.39
CA GLU A 109 10.75 -6.73 6.80
C GLU A 109 11.23 -7.52 8.04
N PRO A 110 12.55 -7.64 8.26
CA PRO A 110 13.12 -8.21 9.49
C PRO A 110 12.58 -7.57 10.78
N SER A 111 12.24 -6.27 10.71
CA SER A 111 11.72 -5.48 11.83
C SER A 111 10.22 -5.63 12.05
N ASP A 112 9.49 -6.26 11.13
CA ASP A 112 8.06 -6.44 11.26
C ASP A 112 7.73 -7.50 12.32
N LYS A 113 6.82 -7.14 13.23
CA LYS A 113 6.38 -8.05 14.31
C LYS A 113 5.46 -9.15 13.79
N ASP A 114 4.61 -8.79 12.84
CA ASP A 114 3.58 -9.62 12.24
C ASP A 114 3.13 -9.01 10.90
N PHE A 115 2.22 -9.71 10.21
CA PHE A 115 1.66 -9.25 8.94
C PHE A 115 0.80 -7.99 9.07
N GLU A 116 0.18 -7.74 10.23
CA GLU A 116 -0.58 -6.51 10.44
C GLU A 116 0.35 -5.30 10.45
N HIS A 117 1.50 -5.41 11.11
CA HIS A 117 2.53 -4.38 11.09
C HIS A 117 3.00 -4.09 9.66
N THR A 118 3.29 -5.14 8.86
CA THR A 118 3.64 -4.99 7.44
C THR A 118 2.54 -4.29 6.65
N VAL A 119 1.27 -4.68 6.82
CA VAL A 119 0.13 -4.05 6.15
C VAL A 119 0.05 -2.56 6.50
N ARG A 120 0.10 -2.22 7.79
CA ARG A 120 -0.01 -0.83 8.25
C ARG A 120 1.16 0.03 7.75
N ARG A 121 2.36 -0.52 7.72
CA ARG A 121 3.54 0.13 7.15
C ARG A 121 3.37 0.38 5.65
N GLY A 122 3.00 -0.63 4.87
CA GLY A 122 2.78 -0.47 3.42
C GLY A 122 1.70 0.56 3.09
N LEU A 123 0.61 0.61 3.88
CA LEU A 123 -0.40 1.67 3.74
C LEU A 123 0.19 3.06 3.99
N MET A 124 1.03 3.21 5.02
CA MET A 124 1.67 4.49 5.33
C MET A 124 2.70 4.91 4.26
N GLU A 125 3.40 3.95 3.67
CA GLU A 125 4.43 4.20 2.66
C GLU A 125 3.83 4.52 1.28
N GLU A 126 2.67 3.94 0.95
CA GLU A 126 2.06 4.13 -0.36
C GLU A 126 0.98 5.21 -0.42
N ILE A 127 0.11 5.31 0.60
CA ILE A 127 -1.17 6.04 0.44
C ILE A 127 -1.67 6.84 1.64
N LEU A 128 -1.34 6.49 2.89
CA LEU A 128 -1.91 7.10 4.08
C LEU A 128 -0.87 7.86 4.92
N SER A 129 -1.26 9.01 5.45
CA SER A 129 -0.51 9.65 6.54
C SER A 129 -0.69 8.90 7.87
N PRO A 130 0.20 9.10 8.87
CA PRO A 130 0.02 8.53 10.20
C PRO A 130 -1.34 8.84 10.84
N SER A 131 -1.88 10.05 10.60
CA SER A 131 -3.20 10.44 11.10
C SER A 131 -4.35 9.70 10.43
N GLU A 132 -4.20 9.33 9.15
CA GLU A 132 -5.23 8.59 8.42
C GLU A 132 -5.21 7.10 8.75
N LEU A 133 -4.05 6.55 9.12
CA LEU A 133 -3.97 5.17 9.60
C LEU A 133 -4.81 4.94 10.87
N ALA A 134 -5.10 5.97 11.66
CA ALA A 134 -5.99 5.88 12.82
C ALA A 134 -7.45 5.58 12.44
N ASP A 135 -7.86 5.86 11.19
CA ASP A 135 -9.20 5.59 10.68
C ASP A 135 -9.32 4.21 9.99
N VAL A 136 -8.22 3.45 9.97
CA VAL A 136 -8.15 2.09 9.44
C VAL A 136 -8.54 1.09 10.53
N GLY A 137 -9.59 0.32 10.26
CA GLY A 137 -10.03 -0.76 11.15
C GLY A 137 -9.04 -1.92 11.24
N ASP A 138 -9.47 -3.00 11.88
CA ASP A 138 -8.63 -4.18 12.07
C ASP A 138 -8.32 -4.87 10.74
N VAL A 139 -7.08 -5.33 10.62
CA VAL A 139 -6.62 -6.10 9.47
C VAL A 139 -7.11 -7.55 9.62
N GLN A 140 -7.81 -8.05 8.61
CA GLN A 140 -8.45 -9.36 8.62
C GLN A 140 -7.79 -10.28 7.59
N HIS A 141 -7.42 -11.49 8.01
CA HIS A 141 -6.89 -12.51 7.12
C HIS A 141 -7.98 -13.07 6.19
N LEU A 142 -7.63 -13.27 4.93
CA LEU A 142 -8.45 -14.02 3.97
C LEU A 142 -7.87 -15.41 3.75
N TYR A 143 -6.63 -15.47 3.26
CA TYR A 143 -5.92 -16.71 2.98
C TYR A 143 -4.44 -16.43 2.78
N THR A 144 -3.62 -17.48 2.73
CA THR A 144 -2.19 -17.39 2.42
C THR A 144 -1.89 -18.30 1.25
N LYS A 145 -1.10 -17.82 0.28
CA LYS A 145 -0.76 -18.58 -0.93
C LYS A 145 0.68 -18.33 -1.36
N LEU A 146 1.37 -19.40 -1.75
CA LEU A 146 2.68 -19.28 -2.39
C LEU A 146 2.48 -18.87 -3.84
N LEU A 147 2.99 -17.70 -4.19
CA LEU A 147 3.06 -17.19 -5.55
C LEU A 147 4.42 -17.55 -6.14
N THR A 148 4.43 -18.01 -7.39
CA THR A 148 5.65 -18.23 -8.16
C THR A 148 5.42 -17.66 -9.55
N LEU A 149 5.87 -16.43 -9.75
CA LEU A 149 5.50 -15.60 -10.89
C LEU A 149 6.77 -15.11 -11.58
N GLN A 150 6.86 -15.30 -12.90
CA GLN A 150 7.89 -14.66 -13.69
C GLN A 150 7.30 -13.43 -14.36
N TYR A 151 7.91 -12.26 -14.14
CA TYR A 151 7.42 -11.01 -14.72
C TYR A 151 7.73 -10.98 -16.23
N PRO A 152 6.73 -10.78 -17.12
CA PRO A 152 6.96 -10.76 -18.55
C PRO A 152 8.02 -9.75 -18.97
N GLY A 153 9.02 -10.19 -19.74
CA GLY A 153 10.11 -9.32 -20.23
C GLY A 153 11.09 -8.85 -19.14
N ASN A 154 11.08 -9.46 -17.96
CA ASN A 154 11.96 -9.10 -16.84
C ASN A 154 12.75 -10.33 -16.35
N VAL A 155 13.95 -10.10 -15.85
CA VAL A 155 14.82 -11.13 -15.24
C VAL A 155 14.41 -11.48 -13.81
N ARG A 156 13.35 -10.86 -13.29
CA ARG A 156 12.86 -11.04 -11.92
C ARG A 156 11.80 -12.14 -11.86
N THR A 157 11.90 -12.95 -10.82
CA THR A 157 10.92 -13.97 -10.44
C THR A 157 10.47 -13.68 -9.01
N ASP A 158 9.17 -13.64 -8.83
CA ASP A 158 8.53 -13.51 -7.54
C ASP A 158 8.23 -14.89 -6.97
N VAL A 159 8.87 -15.25 -5.86
CA VAL A 159 8.58 -16.47 -5.10
C VAL A 159 8.13 -16.04 -3.71
N GLN A 160 6.86 -15.68 -3.56
CA GLN A 160 6.36 -15.04 -2.34
C GLN A 160 5.27 -15.86 -1.68
N LEU A 161 5.50 -16.29 -0.43
CA LEU A 161 4.41 -16.70 0.45
C LEU A 161 3.63 -15.45 0.85
N THR A 162 2.50 -15.26 0.18
CA THR A 162 1.71 -14.04 0.28
C THR A 162 0.56 -14.23 1.24
N TRP A 163 0.50 -13.38 2.26
CA TRP A 163 -0.64 -13.25 3.15
C TRP A 163 -1.64 -12.26 2.54
N PHE A 164 -2.85 -12.73 2.24
CA PHE A 164 -3.91 -11.91 1.71
C PHE A 164 -4.85 -11.49 2.83
N GLY A 165 -5.19 -10.21 2.87
CA GLY A 165 -6.16 -9.72 3.83
C GLY A 165 -7.00 -8.58 3.29
N TYR A 166 -7.87 -8.10 4.16
CA TYR A 166 -8.65 -6.90 3.93
C TYR A 166 -8.77 -6.09 5.22
N LEU A 167 -9.15 -4.83 5.07
CA LEU A 167 -9.49 -3.95 6.17
C LEU A 167 -10.58 -2.98 5.74
N LEU A 168 -11.25 -2.37 6.71
CA LEU A 168 -12.22 -1.31 6.47
C LEU A 168 -11.57 0.05 6.73
N TYR A 169 -11.78 0.98 5.81
CA TYR A 169 -11.36 2.36 5.90
C TYR A 169 -12.60 3.25 5.96
N ASN A 170 -12.81 3.91 7.10
CA ASN A 170 -14.08 4.58 7.40
C ASN A 170 -14.28 5.91 6.64
N LYS A 171 -13.30 6.33 5.83
CA LYS A 171 -13.39 7.55 5.02
C LYS A 171 -13.68 7.23 3.57
N SER A 172 -14.53 8.05 2.94
CA SER A 172 -14.62 8.08 1.49
C SER A 172 -13.39 8.80 0.93
N ILE A 173 -12.56 8.08 0.17
CA ILE A 173 -11.54 8.71 -0.68
C ILE A 173 -12.28 9.18 -1.93
N THR A 174 -12.93 10.35 -1.87
CA THR A 174 -13.45 11.03 -3.07
C THR A 174 -12.26 11.63 -3.79
N GLU A 175 -11.64 10.86 -4.68
CA GLU A 175 -10.41 11.25 -5.42
C GLU A 175 -9.46 12.03 -4.52
N VAL A 176 -9.03 11.41 -3.42
CA VAL A 176 -8.01 12.06 -2.62
C VAL A 176 -6.79 12.07 -3.54
N GLU A 177 -6.22 13.25 -3.75
CA GLU A 177 -4.78 13.39 -3.81
C GLU A 177 -4.25 12.76 -2.51
N LEU A 178 -4.34 11.43 -2.41
CA LEU A 178 -3.63 10.67 -1.40
C LEU A 178 -2.19 11.11 -1.57
N ASN A 179 -1.41 11.02 -0.50
CA ASN A 179 -0.01 11.39 -0.52
C ASN A 179 0.73 10.38 -1.41
N ALA A 180 0.49 10.50 -2.72
CA ALA A 180 0.60 9.48 -3.71
C ALA A 180 2.08 9.37 -3.92
N SER A 181 2.64 8.38 -3.21
CA SER A 181 4.08 8.26 -3.11
C SER A 181 4.64 8.15 -4.53
N GLU A 182 5.96 8.36 -4.70
CA GLU A 182 6.57 8.15 -6.02
C GLU A 182 6.27 6.76 -6.62
N ALA A 183 5.85 5.79 -5.79
CA ALA A 183 5.43 4.45 -6.19
C ALA A 183 3.96 4.36 -6.65
N ALA A 184 3.03 5.18 -6.13
CA ALA A 184 1.59 5.06 -6.36
C ALA A 184 0.91 6.43 -6.62
N PRO A 185 1.24 7.14 -7.72
CA PRO A 185 0.84 8.53 -7.98
C PRO A 185 -0.68 8.76 -8.09
N HIS A 186 -1.48 7.71 -8.28
CA HIS A 186 -2.93 7.81 -8.33
C HIS A 186 -3.57 6.64 -7.60
N ALA A 187 -4.57 6.92 -6.77
CA ALA A 187 -5.33 5.91 -6.04
C ALA A 187 -6.82 6.24 -6.11
N ARG A 188 -7.67 5.23 -6.27
CA ARG A 188 -9.12 5.41 -6.37
C ARG A 188 -9.87 4.20 -5.84
N PHE A 189 -11.00 4.45 -5.18
CA PHE A 189 -11.98 3.43 -4.87
C PHE A 189 -12.81 3.05 -6.11
N TYR A 190 -12.90 1.75 -6.36
CA TYR A 190 -13.74 1.13 -7.37
C TYR A 190 -14.80 0.29 -6.71
N ASP A 191 -16.01 0.31 -7.23
CA ASP A 191 -17.00 -0.67 -6.82
C ASP A 191 -16.43 -2.10 -7.00
N LEU A 192 -16.67 -3.00 -6.03
CA LEU A 192 -16.05 -4.32 -6.02
C LEU A 192 -16.44 -5.17 -7.25
N GLY A 193 -17.70 -5.10 -7.67
CA GLY A 193 -18.19 -5.78 -8.87
C GLY A 193 -17.66 -5.16 -10.16
N GLU A 194 -17.55 -3.83 -10.20
CA GLU A 194 -16.89 -3.09 -11.29
C GLU A 194 -15.42 -3.50 -11.41
N ALA A 195 -14.66 -3.49 -10.31
CA ALA A 195 -13.26 -3.89 -10.27
C ALA A 195 -13.08 -5.32 -10.78
N LEU A 196 -13.91 -6.27 -10.31
CA LEU A 196 -13.92 -7.66 -10.79
C LEU A 196 -14.17 -7.77 -12.29
N SER A 197 -15.15 -7.00 -12.79
CA SER A 197 -15.49 -6.98 -14.21
C SER A 197 -14.36 -6.38 -15.06
N MET A 198 -13.76 -5.27 -14.61
CA MET A 198 -12.62 -4.64 -15.26
C MET A 198 -11.44 -5.60 -15.35
N ALA A 199 -11.14 -6.30 -14.27
CA ALA A 199 -10.00 -7.18 -14.17
C ALA A 199 -10.20 -8.38 -15.13
N ARG A 200 -11.36 -9.03 -15.11
CA ARG A 200 -11.71 -10.10 -16.06
C ARG A 200 -11.66 -9.66 -17.54
N ALA A 201 -12.16 -8.47 -17.85
CA ALA A 201 -12.23 -7.98 -19.23
C ALA A 201 -10.88 -7.48 -19.76
N ARG A 202 -10.03 -6.92 -18.89
CA ARG A 202 -8.75 -6.29 -19.24
C ARG A 202 -7.66 -6.70 -18.25
N PRO A 203 -7.29 -7.99 -18.20
CA PRO A 203 -6.30 -8.50 -17.26
C PRO A 203 -4.99 -7.73 -17.31
N SER A 204 -4.54 -7.36 -18.50
CA SER A 204 -3.31 -6.61 -18.68
C SER A 204 -3.29 -5.29 -17.90
N ASP A 205 -4.43 -4.65 -17.64
CA ASP A 205 -4.46 -3.36 -16.93
C ASP A 205 -4.05 -3.47 -15.46
N PHE A 206 -4.07 -4.69 -14.90
CA PHE A 206 -3.73 -4.98 -13.51
C PHE A 206 -2.31 -5.55 -13.40
N CYS A 207 -1.63 -5.20 -12.31
CA CYS A 207 -0.36 -5.81 -11.97
C CYS A 207 -0.63 -7.28 -11.70
N LEU A 208 0.11 -8.15 -12.40
CA LEU A 208 -0.04 -9.59 -12.34
C LEU A 208 -1.46 -10.04 -12.73
N GLY A 209 -2.14 -9.29 -13.62
CA GLY A 209 -3.50 -9.62 -14.04
C GLY A 209 -3.61 -10.86 -14.94
N GLU A 210 -2.51 -11.42 -15.42
CA GLU A 210 -2.52 -12.80 -15.94
C GLU A 210 -2.76 -13.86 -14.84
N TYR A 211 -2.64 -13.48 -13.56
CA TYR A 211 -2.90 -14.31 -12.37
C TYR A 211 -4.12 -13.82 -11.58
N LEU A 212 -5.13 -13.32 -12.30
CA LEU A 212 -6.34 -12.72 -11.72
C LEU A 212 -7.12 -13.62 -10.79
N ASP A 213 -7.18 -14.90 -11.11
CA ASP A 213 -7.80 -15.93 -10.27
C ASP A 213 -7.19 -15.89 -8.87
N ILE A 214 -5.86 -15.78 -8.80
CA ILE A 214 -5.09 -15.83 -7.56
C ILE A 214 -5.14 -14.54 -6.75
N LEU A 215 -4.96 -13.38 -7.38
CA LEU A 215 -4.72 -12.13 -6.66
C LEU A 215 -6.00 -11.35 -6.36
N TYR A 216 -6.96 -11.39 -7.28
CA TYR A 216 -8.09 -10.47 -7.26
C TYR A 216 -9.41 -11.23 -7.17
N THR A 217 -9.62 -12.23 -8.04
CA THR A 217 -10.92 -12.90 -8.18
C THR A 217 -11.27 -13.72 -6.94
N ASP A 218 -10.38 -14.59 -6.45
CA ASP A 218 -10.64 -15.39 -5.24
C ASP A 218 -10.97 -14.49 -4.04
N ALA A 219 -10.16 -13.45 -3.83
CA ALA A 219 -10.36 -12.52 -2.72
C ALA A 219 -11.64 -11.70 -2.90
N TRP A 220 -11.91 -11.13 -4.07
CA TRP A 220 -13.11 -10.34 -4.32
C TRP A 220 -14.37 -11.19 -4.29
N GLU A 221 -14.34 -12.45 -4.71
CA GLU A 221 -15.47 -13.37 -4.55
C GLU A 221 -15.73 -13.67 -3.06
N MET A 222 -14.68 -13.88 -2.26
CA MET A 222 -14.83 -14.03 -0.79
C MET A 222 -15.42 -12.76 -0.16
N LEU A 223 -14.94 -11.58 -0.56
CA LEU A 223 -15.43 -10.29 -0.07
C LEU A 223 -16.88 -10.02 -0.54
N CYS A 224 -17.21 -10.35 -1.78
CA CYS A 224 -18.57 -10.32 -2.32
C CYS A 224 -19.52 -11.20 -1.51
N LYS A 225 -19.13 -12.45 -1.22
CA LYS A 225 -19.92 -13.37 -0.40
C LYS A 225 -20.10 -12.86 1.03
N ARG A 226 -19.05 -12.25 1.59
CA ARG A 226 -19.02 -11.73 2.97
C ARG A 226 -19.87 -10.47 3.16
N PHE A 227 -19.71 -9.48 2.29
CA PHE A 227 -20.34 -8.16 2.44
C PHE A 227 -21.61 -7.97 1.61
N ARG A 228 -21.81 -8.81 0.58
CA ARG A 228 -22.96 -8.78 -0.33
C ARG A 228 -23.28 -7.39 -0.88
N PRO A 229 -22.30 -6.63 -1.41
CA PRO A 229 -22.61 -5.35 -2.00
C PRO A 229 -23.47 -5.55 -3.27
N PRO A 230 -24.36 -4.60 -3.61
CA PRO A 230 -25.33 -4.76 -4.70
C PRO A 230 -24.73 -5.07 -6.07
N SER A 231 -23.48 -4.67 -6.29
CA SER A 231 -22.75 -4.82 -7.54
C SER A 231 -22.08 -6.18 -7.73
N CYS A 232 -21.96 -6.98 -6.68
CA CYS A 232 -21.39 -8.31 -6.80
C CYS A 232 -22.35 -9.22 -7.57
N PRO A 233 -21.81 -10.15 -8.39
CA PRO A 233 -22.64 -11.18 -9.03
C PRO A 233 -23.49 -11.90 -7.99
N ALA A 234 -24.76 -12.15 -8.30
CA ALA A 234 -25.58 -13.04 -7.49
C ALA A 234 -24.86 -14.39 -7.37
N ALA A 235 -24.66 -14.84 -6.14
CA ALA A 235 -23.99 -16.10 -5.83
C ALA A 235 -24.79 -17.31 -6.34
#